data_AF-A0A6L5WKT2-F1
#
_entry.id   AF-A0A6L5WKT2-F1
#
_cell.length_a   1.000
_cell.length_b   1.000
_cell.length_c   1.000
_cell.angle_alpha   90.00
_cell.angle_beta   90.00
_cell.angle_gamma   90.00
#
_symmetry.space_group_name_H-M   'P 1'
#
loop_
_entity.id
_entity.type
_entity.pdbx_description
1 polymer ?
#
loop_
_entity_poly.entity_id
_entity_poly.type
_entity_poly.pdbx_seq_one_letter_code
_entity_poly.pdbx_strand_id
1 'polypeptide(L)'
;MLNLHVYPYIGNRDIRTIKEIEIINLLKIPEKEGIYEKAYPDWGGWGIIKMHIKEYGNKRASEFCYKDRNLTDLVEDFYKKNFWDKMGLDDVFPYRTADLMFKFAVNVGINRAVRYTQDVVGVSAVGIAGRNTLKALNSYNPMKFEVEYKDKFERYYKRLADNNPTRYAHFLNGWLNRVKIS
;
A
#
# COMPACT_ATOMS: atom_id res chain seq x y z
N MET A 1 9.69 -28.10 -2.81
CA MET A 1 8.86 -27.07 -2.13
C MET A 1 9.76 -25.88 -1.90
N LEU A 2 9.62 -24.84 -2.71
CA LEU A 2 10.67 -23.84 -2.93
C LEU A 2 10.78 -22.87 -1.75
N ASN A 3 11.97 -22.92 -1.14
CA ASN A 3 12.59 -21.91 -0.28
C ASN A 3 12.43 -20.50 -0.87
N LEU A 4 12.21 -19.49 -0.03
CA LEU A 4 12.46 -18.10 -0.40
C LEU A 4 13.22 -17.37 0.72
N HIS A 5 14.25 -16.68 0.26
CA HIS A 5 15.48 -16.30 0.96
C HIS A 5 15.36 -15.10 1.92
N VAL A 6 16.37 -15.08 2.80
CA VAL A 6 16.85 -14.07 3.78
C VAL A 6 17.20 -12.71 3.11
N TYR A 7 17.13 -11.57 3.86
CA TYR A 7 18.12 -10.44 3.94
C TYR A 7 17.56 -9.11 4.56
N PRO A 8 18.39 -8.14 5.06
CA PRO A 8 18.30 -7.63 6.46
C PRO A 8 18.29 -6.07 6.70
N TYR A 9 17.99 -5.68 7.96
CA TYR A 9 18.58 -4.62 8.85
C TYR A 9 18.48 -3.05 8.65
N ILE A 10 18.19 -2.39 9.79
CA ILE A 10 18.39 -1.01 10.39
C ILE A 10 17.85 0.31 9.77
N GLY A 11 17.31 1.17 10.65
CA GLY A 11 17.56 2.63 10.60
C GLY A 11 16.68 3.49 11.53
N ASN A 12 17.25 3.98 12.64
CA ASN A 12 16.75 4.92 13.67
C ASN A 12 15.41 5.68 13.41
N ARG A 13 14.49 5.65 14.39
CA ARG A 13 13.32 6.55 14.42
C ARG A 13 13.14 7.25 15.76
N ASP A 14 12.84 8.54 15.63
CA ASP A 14 12.45 9.50 16.64
C ASP A 14 11.20 9.04 17.43
N ILE A 15 11.24 9.28 18.75
CA ILE A 15 10.58 8.52 19.82
C ILE A 15 9.06 8.81 19.94
N ARG A 16 8.51 9.71 19.12
CA ARG A 16 7.08 10.04 19.14
C ARG A 16 6.23 9.33 18.08
N THR A 17 6.87 8.59 17.17
CA THR A 17 6.21 7.89 16.05
C THR A 17 6.21 6.36 16.22
N ILE A 18 6.87 5.85 17.26
CA ILE A 18 7.22 4.43 17.40
C ILE A 18 6.02 3.54 17.74
N LYS A 19 4.99 4.05 18.42
CA LYS A 19 3.82 3.24 18.83
C LYS A 19 2.92 2.80 17.66
N GLU A 20 2.85 3.58 16.57
CA GLU A 20 2.04 3.26 15.39
C GLU A 20 2.83 2.46 14.34
N ILE A 21 4.16 2.63 14.30
CA ILE A 21 5.05 1.97 13.34
C ILE A 21 5.34 0.51 13.73
N GLU A 22 5.29 0.16 15.02
CA GLU A 22 5.39 -1.24 15.42
C GLU A 22 4.22 -2.01 14.80
N ILE A 23 2.94 -1.70 15.07
CA ILE A 23 1.78 -2.48 14.59
C ILE A 23 1.79 -2.75 13.06
N ILE A 24 2.20 -1.76 12.26
CA ILE A 24 2.27 -1.87 10.79
C ILE A 24 3.39 -2.81 10.32
N ASN A 25 4.50 -2.93 11.06
CA ASN A 25 5.56 -3.88 10.75
C ASN A 25 5.22 -5.33 11.17
N LEU A 26 4.16 -5.53 11.96
CA LEU A 26 3.96 -6.79 12.68
C LEU A 26 3.05 -7.78 11.96
N LEU A 27 2.31 -7.37 10.92
CA LEU A 27 1.37 -8.25 10.21
C LEU A 27 1.91 -8.87 8.91
N LYS A 28 3.19 -8.65 8.54
CA LYS A 28 3.80 -9.10 7.26
C LYS A 28 2.88 -8.96 6.03
N ILE A 29 2.01 -7.95 6.04
CA ILE A 29 1.32 -7.46 4.85
C ILE A 29 2.40 -6.74 4.04
N PRO A 30 2.47 -6.95 2.71
CA PRO A 30 3.52 -6.39 1.88
C PRO A 30 3.74 -4.90 2.19
N GLU A 31 4.94 -4.63 2.71
CA GLU A 31 5.60 -3.34 2.92
C GLU A 31 4.75 -2.08 3.18
N LYS A 32 4.63 -1.71 4.46
CA LYS A 32 4.32 -0.33 4.94
C LYS A 32 2.92 0.20 4.60
N GLU A 33 2.02 -0.68 4.23
CA GLU A 33 0.59 -0.44 4.04
C GLU A 33 -0.13 -0.74 5.35
N GLY A 34 -0.11 0.24 6.25
CA GLY A 34 -0.76 0.14 7.55
C GLY A 34 -2.16 0.75 7.57
N ILE A 35 -3.05 0.17 8.36
CA ILE A 35 -4.27 0.84 8.78
C ILE A 35 -3.90 1.73 9.96
N TYR A 36 -4.15 3.03 9.86
CA TYR A 36 -3.78 4.01 10.89
C TYR A 36 -4.98 4.31 11.80
N GLU A 37 -4.84 4.15 13.11
CA GLU A 37 -5.94 4.36 14.07
C GLU A 37 -6.50 5.77 13.99
N LYS A 38 -5.62 6.77 13.85
CA LYS A 38 -6.04 8.16 13.66
C LYS A 38 -6.90 8.38 12.41
N ALA A 39 -6.67 7.63 11.34
CA ALA A 39 -7.43 7.76 10.09
C ALA A 39 -8.69 6.88 10.07
N TYR A 40 -8.68 5.79 10.82
CA TYR A 40 -9.76 4.79 10.88
C TYR A 40 -10.04 4.39 12.33
N PRO A 41 -10.50 5.32 13.19
CA PRO A 41 -10.65 5.07 14.63
C PRO A 41 -11.68 3.99 14.95
N ASP A 42 -12.68 3.83 14.07
CA ASP A 42 -13.78 2.88 14.24
C ASP A 42 -13.49 1.50 13.61
N TRP A 43 -12.27 1.25 13.11
CA TRP A 43 -11.93 -0.05 12.54
C TRP A 43 -11.87 -1.14 13.63
N GLY A 44 -12.62 -2.22 13.43
CA GLY A 44 -12.81 -3.27 14.45
C GLY A 44 -11.53 -3.97 14.90
N GLY A 45 -10.46 -3.95 14.09
CA GLY A 45 -9.18 -4.58 14.41
C GLY A 45 -8.48 -3.98 15.64
N TRP A 46 -8.80 -2.74 16.03
CA TRP A 46 -8.18 -2.09 17.19
C TRP A 46 -8.44 -2.83 18.50
N GLY A 47 -9.60 -3.47 18.66
CA GLY A 47 -9.91 -4.24 19.86
C GLY A 47 -8.95 -5.42 20.04
N ILE A 48 -8.72 -6.17 18.96
CA ILE A 48 -7.84 -7.35 18.95
C ILE A 48 -6.39 -6.92 19.19
N ILE A 49 -5.93 -5.86 18.53
CA ILE A 49 -4.58 -5.33 18.72
C ILE A 49 -4.36 -4.89 20.18
N LYS A 50 -5.30 -4.14 20.77
CA LYS A 50 -5.21 -3.67 22.16
C LYS A 50 -5.25 -4.84 23.15
N MET A 51 -6.00 -5.89 22.85
CA MET A 51 -6.01 -7.13 23.63
C MET A 51 -4.62 -7.80 23.63
N HIS A 52 -4.03 -8.04 22.46
CA HIS A 52 -2.69 -8.64 22.35
C HIS A 52 -1.60 -7.79 23.00
N ILE A 53 -1.70 -6.46 22.90
CA ILE A 53 -0.80 -5.53 23.61
C ILE A 53 -0.93 -5.67 25.12
N LYS A 54 -2.16 -5.76 25.64
CA LYS A 54 -2.42 -5.92 27.08
C LYS A 54 -1.87 -7.24 27.61
N GLU A 55 -1.98 -8.32 26.83
CA GLU A 55 -1.58 -9.66 27.25
C GLU A 55 -0.06 -9.92 27.14
N TYR A 56 0.54 -9.51 26.01
CA TYR A 56 1.92 -9.89 25.68
C TYR A 56 2.91 -8.71 25.74
N GLY A 57 2.41 -7.50 25.90
CA GLY A 57 3.19 -6.27 25.77
C GLY A 57 3.57 -5.95 24.32
N ASN A 58 3.89 -4.68 24.05
CA ASN A 58 4.12 -4.16 22.69
C ASN A 58 5.09 -5.01 21.85
N LYS A 59 6.19 -5.49 22.46
CA LYS A 59 7.25 -6.22 21.76
C LYS A 59 6.82 -7.58 21.22
N ARG A 60 5.86 -8.25 21.87
CA ARG A 60 5.42 -9.62 21.50
C ARG A 60 4.03 -9.66 20.90
N ALA A 61 3.19 -8.66 21.19
CA ALA A 61 1.83 -8.54 20.65
C ALA A 61 1.80 -8.72 19.13
N SER A 62 2.86 -8.27 18.46
CA SER A 62 3.12 -8.49 17.06
C SER A 62 2.91 -9.90 16.53
N GLU A 63 3.54 -10.85 17.21
CA GLU A 63 3.62 -12.23 16.79
C GLU A 63 2.23 -12.87 16.88
N PHE A 64 1.48 -12.48 17.90
CA PHE A 64 0.13 -12.93 18.14
C PHE A 64 -0.85 -12.26 17.19
N CYS A 65 -0.74 -10.95 16.95
CA CYS A 65 -1.50 -10.25 15.91
C CYS A 65 -1.32 -10.91 14.53
N TYR A 66 -0.10 -11.29 14.17
CA TYR A 66 0.18 -11.96 12.89
C TYR A 66 -0.48 -13.33 12.76
N LYS A 67 -0.60 -14.06 13.87
CA LYS A 67 -1.20 -15.41 13.89
C LYS A 67 -2.72 -15.36 14.10
N ASP A 68 -3.26 -14.20 14.47
CA ASP A 68 -4.69 -14.01 14.71
C ASP A 68 -5.45 -13.95 13.39
N ARG A 69 -6.21 -15.01 13.12
CA ARG A 69 -7.01 -15.13 11.89
C ARG A 69 -8.11 -14.08 11.82
N ASN A 70 -8.76 -13.76 12.94
CA ASN A 70 -9.80 -12.73 12.97
C ASN A 70 -9.22 -11.36 12.63
N LEU A 71 -8.02 -11.04 13.14
CA LEU A 71 -7.34 -9.80 12.77
C LEU A 71 -6.93 -9.79 11.29
N THR A 72 -6.44 -10.91 10.78
CA THR A 72 -6.06 -11.06 9.36
C THR A 72 -7.27 -10.81 8.46
N ASP A 73 -8.41 -11.46 8.73
CA ASP A 73 -9.64 -11.32 7.95
C ASP A 73 -10.14 -9.86 7.97
N LEU A 74 -10.11 -9.19 9.13
CA LEU A 74 -10.48 -7.77 9.25
C LEU A 74 -9.58 -6.83 8.45
N VAL A 75 -8.32 -7.18 8.23
CA VAL A 75 -7.40 -6.40 7.41
C VAL A 75 -7.65 -6.65 5.92
N GLU A 76 -7.86 -7.91 5.53
CA GLU A 76 -8.21 -8.25 4.14
C GLU A 76 -9.50 -7.55 3.71
N ASP A 77 -10.54 -7.61 4.54
CA ASP A 77 -11.82 -6.93 4.31
C ASP A 77 -11.66 -5.41 4.20
N PHE A 78 -10.82 -4.83 5.06
CA PHE A 78 -10.54 -3.40 5.01
C PHE A 78 -9.97 -3.00 3.66
N TYR A 79 -8.94 -3.71 3.17
CA TYR A 79 -8.29 -3.38 1.91
C TYR A 79 -9.16 -3.68 0.70
N LYS A 80 -9.88 -4.81 0.72
CA LYS A 80 -10.82 -5.18 -0.34
C LYS A 80 -11.89 -4.10 -0.51
N LYS A 81 -12.58 -3.74 0.57
CA LYS A 81 -13.67 -2.76 0.55
C LYS A 81 -13.20 -1.33 0.24
N ASN A 82 -12.06 -0.92 0.80
CA ASN A 82 -11.64 0.48 0.73
C ASN A 82 -10.80 0.82 -0.50
N PHE A 83 -10.23 -0.18 -1.18
CA PHE A 83 -9.32 0.02 -2.31
C PHE A 83 -9.65 -0.87 -3.50
N TRP A 84 -9.64 -2.20 -3.31
CA TRP A 84 -9.78 -3.16 -4.41
C TRP A 84 -11.12 -3.01 -5.14
N ASP A 85 -12.23 -3.09 -4.40
CA ASP A 85 -13.59 -3.06 -4.95
C ASP A 85 -13.94 -1.68 -5.50
N LYS A 86 -13.49 -0.61 -4.83
CA LYS A 86 -13.70 0.78 -5.30
C LYS A 86 -13.01 1.06 -6.63
N MET A 87 -11.99 0.29 -6.97
CA MET A 87 -11.28 0.39 -8.24
C MET A 87 -11.71 -0.68 -9.25
N GLY A 88 -12.59 -1.62 -8.89
CA GLY A 88 -13.04 -2.69 -9.76
C GLY A 88 -11.91 -3.63 -10.21
N LEU A 89 -10.95 -3.91 -9.31
CA LEU A 89 -9.72 -4.62 -9.67
C LEU A 89 -9.92 -6.11 -9.99
N ASP A 90 -11.05 -6.71 -9.60
CA ASP A 90 -11.42 -8.06 -10.02
C ASP A 90 -11.57 -8.18 -11.55
N ASP A 91 -11.88 -7.07 -12.23
CA ASP A 91 -12.05 -7.02 -13.68
C ASP A 91 -10.75 -6.66 -14.43
N VAL A 92 -9.61 -6.55 -13.75
CA VAL A 92 -8.33 -6.12 -14.35
C VAL A 92 -7.41 -7.31 -14.62
N PHE A 93 -6.97 -7.44 -15.88
CA PHE A 93 -6.09 -8.51 -16.33
C PHE A 93 -4.81 -7.98 -17.00
N PRO A 94 -3.64 -8.60 -16.74
CA PRO A 94 -3.40 -9.69 -15.79
C PRO A 94 -3.45 -9.23 -14.32
N TYR A 95 -3.58 -10.18 -13.38
CA TYR A 95 -3.60 -9.91 -11.93
C TYR A 95 -2.46 -8.99 -11.46
N ARG A 96 -1.26 -9.12 -12.05
CA ARG A 96 -0.11 -8.25 -11.77
C ARG A 96 -0.40 -6.76 -11.99
N THR A 97 -1.21 -6.41 -12.99
CA THR A 97 -1.64 -5.03 -13.24
C THR A 97 -2.57 -4.53 -12.13
N ALA A 98 -3.52 -5.37 -11.71
CA ALA A 98 -4.43 -5.09 -10.61
C ALA A 98 -3.68 -4.88 -9.29
N ASP A 99 -2.78 -5.80 -8.95
CA ASP A 99 -1.92 -5.75 -7.77
C ASP A 99 -1.04 -4.49 -7.74
N LEU A 100 -0.44 -4.12 -8.87
CA LEU A 100 0.35 -2.90 -8.98
C LEU A 100 -0.48 -1.64 -8.71
N MET A 101 -1.69 -1.56 -9.27
CA MET A 101 -2.62 -0.45 -9.01
C MET A 101 -3.05 -0.40 -7.55
N PHE A 102 -3.32 -1.55 -6.94
CA PHE A 102 -3.69 -1.67 -5.53
C PHE A 102 -2.60 -1.11 -4.61
N LYS A 103 -1.36 -1.62 -4.71
CA LYS A 103 -0.21 -1.18 -3.90
C LYS A 103 -0.01 0.33 -3.94
N PHE A 104 -0.06 0.90 -5.14
CA PHE A 104 0.10 2.34 -5.28
C PHE A 104 -1.10 3.14 -4.76
N ALA A 105 -2.32 2.64 -4.94
CA ALA A 105 -3.52 3.27 -4.39
C ALA A 105 -3.52 3.30 -2.85
N VAL A 106 -2.99 2.29 -2.18
CA VAL A 106 -2.84 2.32 -0.72
C VAL A 106 -1.87 3.41 -0.27
N ASN A 107 -0.76 3.59 -1.00
CA ASN A 107 0.26 4.58 -0.66
C ASN A 107 -0.18 6.04 -0.97
N VAL A 108 -0.84 6.28 -2.11
CA VAL A 108 -1.17 7.66 -2.55
C VAL A 108 -2.66 8.00 -2.59
N GLY A 109 -3.53 7.04 -2.29
CA GLY A 109 -4.98 7.13 -2.46
C GLY A 109 -5.47 6.76 -3.86
N ILE A 110 -6.70 6.20 -3.93
CA ILE A 110 -7.37 5.73 -5.16
C ILE A 110 -7.35 6.79 -6.27
N ASN A 111 -7.75 8.03 -5.95
CA ASN A 111 -7.95 9.04 -7.00
C ASN A 111 -6.68 9.30 -7.81
N ARG A 112 -5.53 9.39 -7.15
CA ARG A 112 -4.25 9.62 -7.83
C ARG A 112 -3.78 8.39 -8.59
N ALA A 113 -3.90 7.21 -7.97
CA ALA A 113 -3.54 5.96 -8.62
C ALA A 113 -4.34 5.76 -9.92
N VAL A 114 -5.66 5.99 -9.88
CA VAL A 114 -6.53 5.89 -11.06
C VAL A 114 -6.22 6.98 -12.09
N ARG A 115 -5.94 8.22 -11.68
CA ARG A 115 -5.56 9.28 -12.64
C ARG A 115 -4.29 8.93 -13.41
N TYR A 116 -3.29 8.35 -12.74
CA TYR A 116 -2.08 7.89 -13.44
C TYR A 116 -2.37 6.70 -14.34
N THR A 117 -3.28 5.80 -13.96
CA THR A 117 -3.73 4.73 -14.86
C THR A 117 -4.36 5.32 -16.12
N GLN A 118 -5.28 6.27 -15.96
CA GLN A 118 -5.99 6.93 -17.04
C GLN A 118 -5.06 7.67 -18.00
N ASP A 119 -4.08 8.40 -17.45
CA ASP A 119 -3.05 9.11 -18.21
C ASP A 119 -2.17 8.13 -19.03
N VAL A 120 -1.79 6.99 -18.45
CA VAL A 120 -1.00 5.96 -19.15
C VAL A 120 -1.79 5.30 -20.29
N VAL A 121 -3.06 4.96 -20.05
CA VAL A 121 -3.89 4.24 -21.04
C VAL A 121 -4.62 5.17 -22.02
N GLY A 122 -4.39 6.48 -21.92
CA GLY A 122 -4.89 7.47 -22.89
C GLY A 122 -6.38 7.78 -22.76
N VAL A 123 -6.95 7.76 -21.56
CA VAL A 123 -8.34 8.15 -21.30
C VAL A 123 -8.43 9.36 -20.36
N SER A 124 -9.59 9.99 -20.28
CA SER A 124 -9.80 11.18 -19.43
C SER A 124 -9.46 10.91 -17.96
N ALA A 125 -8.58 11.73 -17.38
CA ALA A 125 -8.01 11.56 -16.04
C ALA A 125 -8.91 12.11 -14.91
N VAL A 126 -10.14 11.62 -14.82
CA VAL A 126 -11.12 12.05 -13.81
C VAL A 126 -10.89 11.42 -12.42
N GLY A 127 -10.12 10.33 -12.34
CA GLY A 127 -9.77 9.63 -11.10
C GLY A 127 -10.82 8.66 -10.58
N ILE A 128 -11.69 8.17 -11.46
CA ILE A 128 -12.70 7.13 -11.20
C ILE A 128 -12.44 5.97 -12.16
N ALA A 129 -12.27 4.75 -11.63
CA ALA A 129 -11.99 3.55 -12.41
C ALA A 129 -13.29 2.99 -13.04
N GLY A 130 -13.94 3.79 -13.88
CA GLY A 130 -15.15 3.38 -14.57
C GLY A 130 -14.88 2.40 -15.72
N ARG A 131 -15.95 1.88 -16.31
CA ARG A 131 -15.91 0.90 -17.43
C ARG A 131 -14.92 1.28 -18.55
N ASN A 132 -14.88 2.56 -18.93
CA ASN A 132 -13.97 3.02 -19.98
C ASN A 132 -12.49 2.91 -19.58
N THR A 133 -12.17 3.21 -18.31
CA THR A 133 -10.81 3.06 -17.78
C THR A 133 -10.40 1.60 -17.71
N LEU A 134 -11.26 0.72 -17.16
CA LEU A 134 -10.95 -0.71 -17.06
C LEU A 134 -10.81 -1.37 -18.44
N LYS A 135 -11.68 -1.03 -19.39
CA LYS A 135 -11.59 -1.52 -20.77
C LYS A 135 -10.29 -1.08 -21.45
N ALA A 136 -9.92 0.19 -21.32
CA ALA A 136 -8.68 0.71 -21.89
C ALA A 136 -7.45 0.04 -21.26
N LEU A 137 -7.45 -0.13 -19.94
CA LEU A 137 -6.39 -0.82 -19.21
C LEU A 137 -6.21 -2.26 -19.66
N ASN A 138 -7.28 -3.05 -19.75
CA ASN A 138 -7.22 -4.45 -20.19
C ASN A 138 -6.82 -4.62 -21.66
N SER A 139 -6.99 -3.57 -22.47
CA SER A 139 -6.56 -3.56 -23.86
C SER A 139 -5.11 -3.06 -24.01
N TYR A 140 -4.52 -2.50 -22.95
CA TYR A 140 -3.17 -1.96 -22.96
C TYR A 140 -2.14 -3.05 -22.75
N ASN A 141 -0.93 -2.89 -23.31
CA ASN A 141 0.14 -3.85 -23.09
C ASN A 141 0.58 -3.82 -21.60
N PRO A 142 0.49 -4.94 -20.85
CA PRO A 142 0.70 -4.91 -19.41
C PRO A 142 2.15 -4.61 -19.00
N MET A 143 3.15 -5.04 -19.78
CA MET A 143 4.55 -4.71 -19.50
C MET A 143 4.82 -3.22 -19.72
N LYS A 144 4.24 -2.64 -20.78
CA LYS A 144 4.33 -1.21 -21.04
C LYS A 144 3.60 -0.40 -19.96
N PHE A 145 2.42 -0.85 -19.53
CA PHE A 145 1.68 -0.23 -18.44
C PHE A 145 2.53 -0.16 -17.18
N GLU A 146 3.14 -1.27 -16.75
CA GLU A 146 3.94 -1.31 -15.53
C GLU A 146 5.09 -0.30 -15.55
N VAL A 147 5.83 -0.21 -16.66
CA VAL A 147 6.94 0.73 -16.82
C VAL A 147 6.45 2.18 -16.74
N GLU A 148 5.43 2.52 -17.53
CA GLU A 148 4.92 3.90 -17.60
C GLU A 148 4.22 4.32 -16.30
N TYR A 149 3.51 3.40 -15.67
CA TYR A 149 2.82 3.64 -14.40
C TYR A 149 3.82 3.87 -13.26
N LYS A 150 4.86 3.03 -13.16
CA LYS A 150 5.94 3.20 -12.18
C LYS A 150 6.67 4.54 -12.38
N ASP A 151 6.93 4.96 -13.62
CA ASP A 151 7.54 6.26 -13.93
C ASP A 151 6.70 7.44 -13.38
N LYS A 152 5.35 7.38 -13.48
CA LYS A 152 4.48 8.40 -12.86
C LYS A 152 4.72 8.54 -11.36
N PHE A 153 4.87 7.41 -10.65
CA PHE A 153 5.12 7.41 -9.21
C PHE A 153 6.52 7.87 -8.84
N GLU A 154 7.55 7.46 -9.58
CA GLU A 154 8.91 7.96 -9.35
C GLU A 154 8.97 9.48 -9.46
N ARG A 155 8.39 10.04 -10.53
CA ARG A 155 8.32 11.50 -10.72
C ARG A 155 7.51 12.18 -9.62
N TYR A 156 6.41 11.56 -9.20
CA TYR A 156 5.60 12.08 -8.10
C TYR A 156 6.40 12.17 -6.79
N TYR A 157 7.11 11.11 -6.40
CA TYR A 157 7.89 11.10 -5.17
C TYR A 157 9.10 12.02 -5.21
N LYS A 158 9.83 12.07 -6.34
CA LYS A 158 10.93 13.02 -6.56
C LYS A 158 10.43 14.45 -6.38
N ARG A 159 9.33 14.82 -7.05
CA ARG A 159 8.72 16.15 -6.93
C ARG A 159 8.26 16.47 -5.49
N LEU A 160 7.73 15.51 -4.73
CA LEU A 160 7.40 15.73 -3.32
C LEU A 160 8.65 16.08 -2.50
N ALA A 161 9.73 15.31 -2.68
CA ALA A 161 11.00 15.57 -2.01
C ALA A 161 11.59 16.92 -2.39
N ASP A 162 11.52 17.30 -3.67
CA ASP A 162 12.02 18.59 -4.15
C ASP A 162 11.20 19.77 -3.62
N ASN A 163 9.87 19.64 -3.57
CA ASN A 163 8.97 20.71 -3.14
C ASN A 163 9.01 20.98 -1.63
N ASN A 164 9.32 19.96 -0.81
CA ASN A 164 9.50 20.15 0.63
C ASN A 164 10.56 19.17 1.17
N PRO A 165 11.85 19.49 0.95
CA PRO A 165 12.95 18.60 1.29
C PRO A 165 13.00 18.27 2.78
N THR A 166 12.78 19.27 3.65
CA THR A 166 12.77 19.08 5.10
C THR A 166 11.77 18.02 5.55
N ARG A 167 10.59 17.98 4.92
CA ARG A 167 9.55 17.01 5.26
C ARG A 167 9.73 15.66 4.58
N TYR A 168 10.23 15.63 3.34
CA TYR A 168 10.07 14.44 2.48
C TYR A 168 11.37 13.81 1.98
N ALA A 169 12.50 14.51 1.97
CA ALA A 169 13.74 13.99 1.38
C ALA A 169 14.20 12.66 2.02
N HIS A 170 14.05 12.53 3.33
CA HIS A 170 14.45 11.31 4.07
C HIS A 170 13.57 10.08 3.76
N PHE A 171 12.36 10.26 3.20
CA PHE A 171 11.51 9.15 2.77
C PHE A 171 11.77 8.68 1.34
N LEU A 172 12.42 9.52 0.51
CA LEU A 172 12.52 9.33 -0.94
C LEU A 172 13.12 7.99 -1.33
N ASN A 173 14.26 7.62 -0.73
CA ASN A 173 14.93 6.34 -1.01
C ASN A 173 13.99 5.15 -0.75
N GLY A 174 13.22 5.22 0.34
CA GLY A 174 12.23 4.18 0.66
C GLY A 174 11.09 4.13 -0.35
N TRP A 175 10.60 5.28 -0.83
CA TRP A 175 9.56 5.33 -1.87
C TRP A 175 10.05 4.76 -3.20
N LEU A 176 11.24 5.15 -3.65
CA LEU A 176 11.81 4.65 -4.90
C LEU A 176 12.11 3.15 -4.84
N ASN A 177 12.56 2.63 -3.69
CA ASN A 177 12.73 1.19 -3.53
C ASN A 177 11.41 0.44 -3.67
N ARG A 178 10.32 0.96 -3.08
CA ARG A 178 8.98 0.36 -3.22
C ARG A 178 8.53 0.35 -4.68
N VAL A 179 8.73 1.44 -5.41
CA VAL A 179 8.42 1.48 -6.86
C VAL A 179 9.19 0.40 -7.63
N LYS A 180 10.48 0.25 -7.33
CA LYS A 180 11.37 -0.70 -8.00
C LYS A 180 10.94 -2.17 -7.81
N ILE A 181 10.57 -2.54 -6.59
CA ILE A 181 10.26 -3.94 -6.24
C ILE A 181 8.77 -4.29 -6.38
N SER A 182 7.89 -3.30 -6.63
CA SER A 182 6.43 -3.52 -6.74
C SER A 182 6.07 -4.47 -7.86
#